data_AF-A0A8C9P648-F1
#
_entry.id   AF-A0A8C9P648-F1
#
_cell.length_a   1.000
_cell.length_b   1.000
_cell.length_c   1.000
_cell.angle_alpha   90.00
_cell.angle_beta   90.00
_cell.angle_gamma   90.00
#
_symmetry.space_group_name_H-M   'P 1'
#
loop_
_entity.id
_entity.type
_entity.pdbx_description
1 polymer ?
#
loop_
_entity_poly.entity_id
_entity_poly.type
_entity_poly.pdbx_seq_one_letter_code
_entity_poly.pdbx_strand_id
1 'polypeptide(L)'
;MASVPRVEIREKFQAAVALSRVELHKNPEKEPYKSKYSARALLEEVKALLGPAPEDEDERPQAEDGLGEGDHALGLPTEVVEAEGPVAQRAVRLAVIEFHLGVDSSGIIPLLRKMSKFRKKLFSSLFVFLFCIFQNNLGILWSEREEIETAQAYLESSEALYNQYMKEIGSPPLDPTEHFLPEEEKLTEQERSKRFEKVYTHNLYYLAQVYQHMEMFEKAAHYCHSTLKRQLEHNAYHPMEWAINAATLSQFYINKLCFMEARHCLSAANVIFGQIGKIPATEDTPETEGDVPELYHQRKGEIARCWIKYCLTLMQNAQLSMQDNIGELDLDKQSELRALRKKELDEEENIRKKAVQFGTGELCDAISAVEEKQLTGGWECSCLKIKNKKGWDVARWETTPEFNPQYQKKKKKDT
;
A
#
# COMPACT_ATOMS: atom_id res chain seq x y z
N MET A 1 34.53 -27.54 18.69
CA MET A 1 35.04 -26.74 17.54
C MET A 1 33.99 -26.43 16.47
N ALA A 2 32.85 -27.12 16.39
CA ALA A 2 31.78 -26.82 15.41
C ALA A 2 30.91 -25.58 15.71
N SER A 3 31.08 -24.94 16.88
CA SER A 3 30.27 -23.79 17.32
C SER A 3 30.81 -22.42 16.87
N VAL A 4 32.12 -22.30 16.66
CA VAL A 4 32.80 -21.03 16.34
C VAL A 4 32.36 -20.44 14.99
N PRO A 5 32.21 -21.22 13.90
CA PRO A 5 31.79 -20.67 12.60
C PRO A 5 30.37 -20.10 12.62
N ARG A 6 29.45 -20.70 13.40
CA ARG A 6 28.04 -20.24 13.45
C ARG A 6 27.89 -18.92 14.19
N VAL A 7 28.62 -18.72 15.29
CA VAL A 7 28.60 -17.47 16.06
C VAL A 7 29.19 -16.33 15.23
N GLU A 8 30.32 -16.57 14.55
CA GLU A 8 30.96 -15.58 13.69
C GLU A 8 30.07 -15.18 12.50
N ILE A 9 29.44 -16.15 11.82
CA ILE A 9 28.47 -15.91 10.74
C ILE A 9 27.33 -15.01 11.23
N ARG A 10 26.77 -15.30 12.41
CA ARG A 10 25.67 -14.53 13.01
C ARG A 10 26.08 -13.10 13.33
N GLU A 11 27.18 -12.91 14.04
CA GLU A 11 27.66 -11.59 14.47
C GLU A 11 27.95 -10.69 13.26
N LYS A 12 28.64 -11.23 12.24
CA LYS A 12 28.91 -10.49 11.00
C LYS A 12 27.63 -10.15 10.24
N PHE A 13 26.67 -11.07 10.16
CA PHE A 13 25.38 -10.81 9.51
C PHE A 13 24.58 -9.72 10.25
N GLN A 14 24.47 -9.80 11.58
CA GLN A 14 23.80 -8.78 12.39
C GLN A 14 24.46 -7.42 12.25
N ALA A 15 25.79 -7.36 12.27
CA ALA A 15 26.54 -6.13 12.02
C ALA A 15 26.23 -5.56 10.62
N ALA A 16 26.21 -6.40 9.58
CA ALA A 16 25.88 -5.96 8.22
C ALA A 16 24.45 -5.39 8.12
N VAL A 17 23.47 -6.04 8.75
CA VAL A 17 22.08 -5.55 8.78
C VAL A 17 21.98 -4.23 9.55
N ALA A 18 22.69 -4.07 10.67
CA ALA A 18 22.72 -2.84 11.45
C ALA A 18 23.32 -1.67 10.66
N LEU A 19 24.47 -1.89 10.00
CA LEU A 19 25.11 -0.91 9.12
C LEU A 19 24.19 -0.45 7.98
N SER A 20 23.43 -1.40 7.41
CA SER A 20 22.51 -1.14 6.30
C SER A 20 21.28 -0.34 6.70
N ARG A 21 20.82 -0.45 7.97
CA ARG A 21 19.59 0.19 8.46
C ARG A 21 19.83 1.49 9.22
N VAL A 22 20.79 1.52 10.14
CA VAL A 22 20.92 2.58 11.16
C VAL A 22 22.00 3.60 10.79
N GLU A 23 23.05 3.15 10.11
CA GLU A 23 24.23 4.00 9.86
C GLU A 23 24.25 4.68 8.50
N LEU A 24 23.40 4.26 7.55
CA LEU A 24 23.30 4.90 6.24
C LEU A 24 22.99 6.41 6.35
N HIS A 25 22.08 6.78 7.26
CA HIS A 25 21.68 8.16 7.52
C HIS A 25 22.73 8.96 8.31
N LYS A 26 23.78 8.31 8.82
CA LYS A 26 24.86 8.92 9.61
C LYS A 26 26.18 9.00 8.85
N ASN A 27 26.18 8.67 7.55
CA ASN A 27 27.37 8.73 6.74
C ASN A 27 27.88 10.17 6.60
N PRO A 28 29.21 10.41 6.70
CA PRO A 28 29.78 11.72 6.42
C PRO A 28 29.42 12.17 5.01
N GLU A 29 29.19 13.47 4.80
CA GLU A 29 28.88 14.02 3.45
C GLU A 29 29.95 13.67 2.40
N LYS A 30 31.21 13.53 2.84
CA LYS A 30 32.34 13.15 1.98
C LYS A 30 32.37 11.66 1.62
N GLU A 31 31.67 10.81 2.38
CA GLU A 31 31.63 9.36 2.22
C GLU A 31 30.18 8.84 2.35
N PRO A 32 29.24 9.26 1.48
CA PRO A 32 27.80 9.04 1.66
C PRO A 32 27.38 7.56 1.61
N TYR A 33 28.26 6.67 1.15
CA TYR A 33 27.99 5.23 0.99
C TYR A 33 28.87 4.34 1.86
N LYS A 34 29.60 4.89 2.84
CA LYS A 34 30.56 4.13 3.67
C LYS A 34 29.92 2.90 4.32
N SER A 35 28.86 3.08 5.09
CA SER A 35 28.18 1.97 5.76
C SER A 35 27.60 0.94 4.78
N LYS A 36 27.21 1.35 3.57
CA LYS A 36 26.74 0.43 2.51
C LYS A 36 27.88 -0.49 2.04
N TYR A 37 29.06 0.06 1.76
CA TYR A 37 30.21 -0.75 1.35
C TYR A 37 30.74 -1.63 2.49
N SER A 38 30.75 -1.13 3.72
CA SER A 38 31.10 -1.91 4.91
C SER A 38 30.14 -3.09 5.14
N ALA A 39 28.83 -2.86 5.03
CA ALA A 39 27.83 -3.92 5.09
C ALA A 39 28.04 -4.97 3.99
N ARG A 40 28.32 -4.53 2.76
CA ARG A 40 28.62 -5.43 1.64
C ARG A 40 29.84 -6.30 1.92
N ALA A 41 30.93 -5.73 2.43
CA ALA A 41 32.15 -6.49 2.74
C ALA A 41 31.87 -7.60 3.78
N LEU A 42 31.13 -7.27 4.85
CA LEU A 42 30.72 -8.26 5.85
C LEU A 42 29.86 -9.37 5.24
N LEU A 43 28.91 -9.03 4.37
CA LEU A 43 28.05 -10.03 3.71
C LEU A 43 28.84 -10.98 2.80
N GLU A 44 29.84 -10.48 2.07
CA GLU A 44 30.73 -11.33 1.26
C GLU A 44 31.59 -12.26 2.14
N GLU A 45 32.04 -11.79 3.30
CA GLU A 45 32.72 -12.66 4.28
C GLU A 45 31.80 -13.75 4.81
N VAL A 46 30.55 -13.41 5.16
CA VAL A 46 29.55 -14.39 5.62
C VAL A 46 29.26 -15.41 4.51
N LYS A 47 29.16 -14.97 3.25
CA LYS A 47 28.99 -15.84 2.09
C LYS A 47 30.16 -16.82 1.95
N ALA A 48 31.39 -16.33 2.08
CA ALA A 48 32.59 -17.17 2.02
C ALA A 48 32.63 -18.21 3.16
N LEU A 49 32.21 -17.83 4.37
CA LEU A 49 32.13 -18.74 5.53
C LEU A 49 31.06 -19.82 5.38
N LEU A 50 29.96 -19.53 4.70
CA LEU A 50 28.92 -20.53 4.39
C LEU A 50 29.34 -21.53 3.31
N GLY A 51 30.31 -21.15 2.48
CA GLY A 51 30.78 -21.94 1.34
C GLY A 51 29.83 -21.92 0.15
N PRO A 52 30.17 -22.60 -0.95
CA PRO A 52 29.32 -22.69 -2.13
C PRO A 52 27.98 -23.36 -1.79
N ALA A 53 26.94 -23.00 -2.56
CA ALA A 53 25.68 -23.70 -2.49
C ALA A 53 25.91 -25.19 -2.83
N PRO A 54 25.21 -26.12 -2.16
CA PRO A 54 25.33 -27.53 -2.47
C PRO A 54 24.95 -27.77 -3.93
N GLU A 55 25.89 -28.33 -4.70
CA GLU A 55 25.61 -29.01 -5.97
C GLU A 55 25.14 -30.42 -5.58
N ASP A 56 23.87 -30.74 -5.79
CA ASP A 56 23.39 -32.11 -5.59
C ASP A 56 23.52 -32.89 -6.91
N GLU A 57 24.13 -34.08 -6.82
CA GLU A 57 24.46 -35.04 -7.89
C GLU A 57 23.26 -35.64 -8.65
N ASP A 58 22.07 -35.06 -8.56
CA ASP A 58 20.86 -35.54 -9.25
C ASP A 58 20.70 -34.92 -10.66
N GLU A 59 21.80 -34.80 -11.41
CA GLU A 59 21.78 -34.60 -12.87
C GLU A 59 21.37 -35.90 -13.59
N ARG A 60 20.22 -36.49 -13.25
CA ARG A 60 19.55 -37.38 -14.20
C ARG A 60 18.58 -36.53 -15.03
N PRO A 61 18.81 -36.39 -16.35
CA PRO A 61 17.87 -35.69 -17.21
C PRO A 61 16.56 -36.48 -17.23
N GLN A 62 15.56 -36.01 -16.47
CA GLN A 62 14.18 -36.39 -16.71
C GLN A 62 13.64 -35.48 -17.81
N ALA A 63 12.91 -36.12 -18.72
CA ALA A 63 12.59 -35.69 -20.06
C ALA A 63 12.04 -34.26 -20.16
N GLU A 64 12.32 -33.67 -21.32
CA GLU A 64 11.73 -32.47 -21.87
C GLU A 64 10.20 -32.43 -21.64
N ASP A 65 9.76 -31.76 -20.58
CA ASP A 65 8.47 -31.08 -20.62
C ASP A 65 8.73 -29.74 -21.32
N GLY A 66 8.12 -29.58 -22.50
CA GLY A 66 8.35 -28.48 -23.43
C GLY A 66 8.37 -27.11 -22.75
N LEU A 67 9.57 -26.54 -22.64
CA LEU A 67 9.82 -25.17 -22.24
C LEU A 67 9.50 -24.26 -23.42
N GLY A 68 8.25 -23.79 -23.48
CA GLY A 68 7.92 -22.60 -24.28
C GLY A 68 8.64 -21.38 -23.71
N GLU A 69 9.15 -20.52 -24.59
CA GLU A 69 9.72 -19.22 -24.27
C GLU A 69 8.71 -18.39 -23.46
N GLY A 70 8.91 -18.30 -22.14
CA GLY A 70 7.98 -17.65 -21.23
C GLY A 70 8.32 -17.89 -19.75
N ASP A 71 9.57 -17.68 -19.35
CA ASP A 71 10.04 -17.87 -17.97
C ASP A 71 9.70 -16.64 -17.08
N HIS A 72 8.43 -16.22 -17.07
CA HIS A 72 7.98 -15.02 -16.33
C HIS A 72 7.20 -15.33 -15.03
N ALA A 73 6.78 -16.57 -14.80
CA ALA A 73 6.11 -16.96 -13.56
C ALA A 73 6.48 -18.38 -13.14
N LEU A 74 7.20 -18.50 -12.02
CA LEU A 74 7.39 -19.78 -11.35
C LEU A 74 6.02 -20.23 -10.78
N GLY A 75 5.27 -21.00 -11.57
CA GLY A 75 4.02 -21.68 -11.17
C GLY A 75 4.00 -22.30 -9.75
N LEU A 76 2.78 -22.38 -9.20
CA LEU A 76 2.49 -22.71 -7.81
C LEU A 76 2.81 -24.19 -7.46
N PRO A 77 3.43 -24.48 -6.30
CA PRO A 77 3.69 -25.84 -5.82
C PRO A 77 2.50 -26.41 -5.03
N THR A 78 2.31 -27.74 -5.08
CA THR A 78 1.07 -28.41 -4.64
C THR A 78 1.15 -29.10 -3.26
N GLU A 79 2.31 -29.20 -2.60
CA GLU A 79 2.43 -29.92 -1.32
C GLU A 79 3.40 -29.26 -0.32
N VAL A 80 3.03 -29.31 0.96
CA VAL A 80 3.83 -28.87 2.11
C VAL A 80 4.78 -30.00 2.52
N VAL A 81 6.09 -29.75 2.45
CA VAL A 81 7.11 -30.65 3.00
C VAL A 81 8.06 -29.83 3.86
N GLU A 82 8.21 -30.23 5.11
CA GLU A 82 9.22 -29.67 6.02
C GLU A 82 10.62 -29.94 5.43
N ALA A 83 11.23 -28.90 4.87
CA ALA A 83 12.62 -28.94 4.42
C ALA A 83 13.56 -28.81 5.62
N GLU A 84 13.48 -29.73 6.58
CA GLU A 84 14.35 -29.74 7.74
C GLU A 84 15.64 -30.49 7.43
N GLY A 85 16.62 -29.77 6.87
CA GLY A 85 17.95 -30.29 6.63
C GLY A 85 19.03 -29.21 6.69
N PRO A 86 20.26 -29.52 7.15
CA PRO A 86 21.38 -28.57 7.15
C PRO A 86 21.67 -27.96 5.78
N VAL A 87 21.40 -28.72 4.71
CA VAL A 87 21.51 -28.32 3.30
C VAL A 87 20.49 -27.22 2.96
N ALA A 88 19.22 -27.42 3.29
CA ALA A 88 18.15 -26.45 3.05
C ALA A 88 18.36 -25.16 3.86
N GLN A 89 18.73 -25.28 5.15
CA GLN A 89 19.06 -24.11 5.97
C GLN A 89 20.25 -23.33 5.44
N ARG A 90 21.29 -24.00 4.92
CA ARG A 90 22.42 -23.32 4.28
C ARG A 90 21.99 -22.60 3.00
N ALA A 91 21.18 -23.26 2.16
CA ALA A 91 20.67 -22.66 0.93
C ALA A 91 19.84 -21.39 1.20
N VAL A 92 18.97 -21.41 2.20
CA VAL A 92 18.20 -20.23 2.62
C VAL A 92 19.13 -19.12 3.10
N ARG A 93 20.10 -19.41 3.99
CA ARG A 93 21.05 -18.39 4.48
C ARG A 93 21.83 -17.74 3.35
N LEU A 94 22.32 -18.54 2.39
CA LEU A 94 23.00 -18.01 1.21
C LEU A 94 22.07 -17.10 0.39
N ALA A 95 20.81 -17.51 0.22
CA ALA A 95 19.82 -16.70 -0.48
C ALA A 95 19.54 -15.36 0.22
N VAL A 96 19.40 -15.36 1.54
CA VAL A 96 19.23 -14.13 2.33
C VAL A 96 20.44 -13.20 2.18
N ILE A 97 21.66 -13.73 2.13
CA ILE A 97 22.85 -12.90 1.92
C ILE A 97 22.88 -12.31 0.52
N GLU A 98 22.59 -13.11 -0.50
CA GLU A 98 22.52 -12.61 -1.88
C GLU A 98 21.44 -11.56 -2.06
N PHE A 99 20.30 -11.69 -1.36
CA PHE A 99 19.30 -10.62 -1.28
C PHE A 99 19.90 -9.33 -0.73
N HIS A 100 20.54 -9.39 0.43
CA HIS A 100 21.12 -8.21 1.09
C HIS A 100 22.30 -7.60 0.33
N LEU A 101 23.01 -8.37 -0.50
CA LEU A 101 24.06 -7.86 -1.40
C LEU A 101 23.50 -7.01 -2.55
N GLY A 102 22.16 -6.92 -2.69
CA GLY A 102 21.50 -6.07 -3.68
C GLY A 102 21.78 -6.55 -5.10
N VAL A 103 21.77 -7.87 -5.29
CA VAL A 103 21.95 -8.46 -6.62
C VAL A 103 20.76 -8.03 -7.49
N ASP A 104 21.03 -7.62 -8.73
CA ASP A 104 19.99 -7.22 -9.68
C ASP A 104 19.20 -8.45 -10.17
N SER A 105 18.28 -8.24 -11.12
CA SER A 105 17.52 -9.35 -11.72
C SER A 105 18.41 -10.47 -12.23
N SER A 106 19.62 -10.17 -12.71
CA SER A 106 20.54 -11.16 -13.25
C SER A 106 21.03 -12.17 -12.22
N GLY A 107 21.03 -11.83 -10.93
CA GLY A 107 21.37 -12.80 -9.89
C GLY A 107 20.26 -13.13 -8.89
N ILE A 108 19.18 -12.33 -8.77
CA ILE A 108 17.96 -12.77 -8.06
C ILE A 108 17.28 -13.91 -8.84
N ILE A 109 17.22 -13.86 -10.18
CA ILE A 109 16.54 -14.88 -10.99
C ILE A 109 17.22 -16.26 -10.85
N PRO A 110 18.55 -16.41 -11.01
CA PRO A 110 19.22 -17.68 -10.74
C PRO A 110 19.01 -18.20 -9.32
N LEU A 111 18.96 -17.31 -8.33
CA LEU A 111 18.72 -17.67 -6.95
C LEU A 111 17.30 -18.21 -6.74
N LEU A 112 16.29 -17.52 -7.28
CA LEU A 112 14.91 -18.00 -7.30
C LEU A 112 14.80 -19.34 -8.03
N ARG A 113 15.48 -19.53 -9.17
CA ARG A 113 15.52 -20.82 -9.86
C ARG A 113 16.18 -21.90 -9.01
N LYS A 114 17.29 -21.61 -8.32
CA LYS A 114 17.93 -22.56 -7.41
C LYS A 114 17.02 -22.92 -6.23
N MET A 115 16.35 -21.94 -5.64
CA MET A 115 15.39 -22.15 -4.57
C MET A 115 14.14 -22.89 -5.05
N SER A 116 13.69 -22.62 -6.29
CA SER A 116 12.55 -23.31 -6.89
C SER A 116 12.89 -24.74 -7.31
N LYS A 117 14.16 -25.14 -7.41
CA LYS A 117 14.52 -26.57 -7.49
C LYS A 117 14.17 -27.34 -6.22
N PHE A 118 14.07 -26.66 -5.07
CA PHE A 118 13.45 -27.20 -3.87
C PHE A 118 11.91 -27.13 -3.92
N ARG A 119 11.32 -27.04 -5.14
CA ARG A 119 9.88 -26.82 -5.43
C ARG A 119 8.93 -27.70 -4.66
N LYS A 120 9.27 -28.98 -4.59
CA LYS A 120 8.49 -30.01 -3.88
C LYS A 120 8.43 -29.76 -2.35
N LYS A 121 9.10 -28.73 -1.85
CA LYS A 121 9.17 -28.31 -0.42
C LYS A 121 8.92 -26.80 -0.22
N LEU A 122 8.38 -26.09 -1.22
CA LEU A 122 8.26 -24.62 -1.20
C LEU A 122 7.25 -24.08 -0.19
N PHE A 123 6.31 -24.91 0.26
CA PHE A 123 5.40 -24.58 1.34
C PHE A 123 6.03 -24.71 2.74
N SER A 124 7.33 -25.02 2.81
CA SER A 124 8.07 -24.90 4.05
C SER A 124 8.06 -23.44 4.50
N SER A 125 7.75 -23.21 5.79
CA SER A 125 7.85 -21.92 6.47
C SER A 125 9.23 -21.25 6.33
N LEU A 126 10.25 -21.99 5.88
CA LEU A 126 11.60 -21.52 5.62
C LEU A 126 11.73 -20.64 4.37
N PHE A 127 10.93 -20.87 3.33
CA PHE A 127 11.15 -20.28 2.00
C PHE A 127 10.12 -19.22 1.61
N VAL A 128 8.86 -19.37 2.04
CA VAL A 128 7.73 -18.53 1.58
C VAL A 128 7.99 -17.04 1.76
N PHE A 129 8.43 -16.62 2.95
CA PHE A 129 8.73 -15.22 3.24
C PHE A 129 9.74 -14.66 2.23
N LEU A 130 10.83 -15.39 2.02
CA LEU A 130 11.92 -14.97 1.15
C LEU A 130 11.50 -14.93 -0.32
N PHE A 131 10.66 -15.87 -0.78
CA PHE A 131 10.08 -15.84 -2.12
C PHE A 131 9.21 -14.61 -2.35
N CYS A 132 8.32 -14.28 -1.42
CA CYS A 132 7.50 -13.07 -1.52
C CYS A 132 8.37 -11.82 -1.60
N ILE A 133 9.43 -11.72 -0.78
CA ILE A 133 10.38 -10.60 -0.86
C ILE A 133 11.04 -10.54 -2.25
N PHE A 134 11.57 -11.65 -2.75
CA PHE A 134 12.28 -11.64 -4.03
C PHE A 134 11.36 -11.30 -5.21
N GLN A 135 10.18 -11.89 -5.26
CA GLN A 135 9.21 -11.62 -6.32
C GLN A 135 8.73 -10.17 -6.27
N ASN A 136 8.52 -9.60 -5.08
CA ASN A 136 8.20 -8.19 -4.94
C ASN A 136 9.33 -7.30 -5.49
N ASN A 137 10.59 -7.56 -5.11
CA ASN A 137 11.72 -6.76 -5.58
C ASN A 137 11.95 -6.91 -7.10
N LEU A 138 11.74 -8.10 -7.66
CA LEU A 138 11.75 -8.27 -9.12
C LEU A 138 10.62 -7.50 -9.78
N GLY A 139 9.42 -7.55 -9.22
CA GLY A 139 8.27 -6.76 -9.69
C GLY A 139 8.59 -5.27 -9.76
N ILE A 140 9.18 -4.73 -8.69
CA ILE A 140 9.62 -3.33 -8.63
C ILE A 140 10.68 -3.04 -9.69
N LEU A 141 11.73 -3.86 -9.76
CA LEU A 141 12.85 -3.66 -10.68
C LEU A 141 12.39 -3.71 -12.15
N TRP A 142 11.50 -4.63 -12.52
CA TRP A 142 10.95 -4.72 -13.87
C TRP A 142 9.99 -3.56 -14.16
N SER A 143 9.22 -3.10 -13.17
CA SER A 143 8.38 -1.91 -13.30
C SER A 143 9.21 -0.65 -13.55
N GLU A 144 10.34 -0.49 -12.86
CA GLU A 144 11.28 0.63 -13.07
C GLU A 144 11.95 0.59 -14.46
N ARG A 145 12.03 -0.59 -15.08
CA ARG A 145 12.52 -0.79 -16.44
C ARG A 145 11.43 -0.65 -17.51
N GLU A 146 10.21 -0.29 -17.11
CA GLU A 146 9.03 -0.19 -17.97
C GLU A 146 8.61 -1.53 -18.61
N GLU A 147 9.08 -2.67 -18.07
CA GLU A 147 8.68 -4.02 -18.49
C GLU A 147 7.48 -4.48 -17.65
N ILE A 148 6.33 -3.86 -17.91
CA ILE A 148 5.15 -3.89 -17.04
C ILE A 148 4.52 -5.28 -16.94
N GLU A 149 4.46 -6.05 -18.03
CA GLU A 149 3.91 -7.41 -18.05
C GLU A 149 4.77 -8.37 -17.22
N THR A 150 6.09 -8.22 -17.27
CA THR A 150 7.00 -9.02 -16.45
C THR A 150 6.86 -8.64 -14.97
N ALA A 151 6.76 -7.34 -14.68
CA ALA A 151 6.52 -6.86 -13.31
C ALA A 151 5.21 -7.43 -12.75
N GLN A 152 4.14 -7.40 -13.54
CA GLN A 152 2.84 -7.98 -13.19
C GLN A 152 2.96 -9.46 -12.84
N ALA A 153 3.60 -10.27 -13.69
CA ALA A 153 3.70 -11.70 -13.48
C ALA A 153 4.40 -12.06 -12.16
N TYR A 154 5.49 -11.37 -11.82
CA TYR A 154 6.18 -11.57 -10.54
C TYR A 154 5.31 -11.15 -9.34
N LEU A 155 4.64 -10.00 -9.42
CA LEU A 155 3.83 -9.50 -8.32
C LEU A 155 2.55 -10.33 -8.09
N GLU A 156 1.86 -10.75 -9.15
CA GLU A 156 0.69 -11.65 -9.06
C GLU A 156 1.10 -13.03 -8.53
N SER A 157 2.28 -13.53 -8.92
CA SER A 157 2.81 -14.78 -8.38
C SER A 157 3.06 -14.68 -6.86
N SER A 158 3.56 -13.54 -6.39
CA SER A 158 3.79 -13.28 -4.96
C SER A 158 2.49 -13.16 -4.18
N GLU A 159 1.49 -12.47 -4.74
CA GLU A 159 0.14 -12.40 -4.17
C GLU A 159 -0.50 -13.79 -4.06
N ALA A 160 -0.41 -14.60 -5.12
CA ALA A 160 -0.95 -15.94 -5.14
C ALA A 160 -0.29 -16.84 -4.08
N LEU A 161 1.05 -16.76 -3.97
CA LEU A 161 1.81 -17.51 -2.96
C LEU A 161 1.41 -17.11 -1.54
N TYR A 162 1.29 -15.81 -1.26
CA TYR A 162 0.84 -15.31 0.03
C TYR A 162 -0.55 -15.83 0.38
N ASN A 163 -1.51 -15.66 -0.52
CA ASN A 163 -2.91 -16.03 -0.29
C ASN A 163 -3.06 -17.54 -0.10
N GLN A 164 -2.34 -18.34 -0.88
CA GLN A 164 -2.35 -19.79 -0.72
C GLN A 164 -1.75 -20.20 0.64
N TYR A 165 -0.59 -19.63 1.01
CA TYR A 165 0.07 -19.93 2.28
C TYR A 165 -0.79 -19.60 3.49
N MET A 166 -1.39 -18.41 3.51
CA MET A 166 -2.26 -17.98 4.61
C MET A 166 -3.55 -18.78 4.68
N LYS A 167 -4.04 -19.33 3.56
CA LYS A 167 -5.22 -20.19 3.52
C LYS A 167 -4.95 -21.59 4.08
N GLU A 168 -3.78 -22.17 3.78
CA GLU A 168 -3.45 -23.54 4.14
C GLU A 168 -2.81 -23.67 5.54
N ILE A 169 -1.91 -22.75 5.89
CA ILE A 169 -1.14 -22.80 7.14
C ILE A 169 -1.68 -21.82 8.19
N GLY A 170 -2.00 -20.58 7.78
CA GLY A 170 -2.60 -19.56 8.66
C GLY A 170 -1.68 -18.95 9.73
N SER A 171 -0.51 -19.54 10.01
CA SER A 171 0.54 -18.97 10.87
C SER A 171 1.65 -18.29 10.05
N PRO A 172 2.30 -17.21 10.54
CA PRO A 172 3.33 -16.51 9.78
C PRO A 172 4.61 -17.33 9.58
N PRO A 173 5.25 -17.25 8.40
CA PRO A 173 6.49 -17.97 8.11
C PRO A 173 7.69 -17.37 8.86
N LEU A 174 8.81 -18.11 8.93
CA LEU A 174 10.04 -17.59 9.54
C LEU A 174 10.59 -16.41 8.75
N ASP A 175 10.95 -15.34 9.46
CA ASP A 175 11.58 -14.16 8.87
C ASP A 175 12.98 -14.53 8.32
N PRO A 176 13.39 -13.99 7.16
CA PRO A 176 14.71 -14.21 6.57
C PRO A 176 15.89 -14.02 7.55
N THR A 177 15.78 -13.08 8.48
CA THR A 177 16.82 -12.77 9.47
C THR A 177 16.90 -13.82 10.57
N GLU A 178 15.79 -14.49 10.91
CA GLU A 178 15.75 -15.52 11.96
C GLU A 178 16.54 -16.78 11.59
N HIS A 179 16.84 -17.00 10.30
CA HIS A 179 17.69 -18.11 9.87
C HIS A 179 19.10 -18.05 10.46
N PHE A 180 19.56 -16.88 10.91
CA PHE A 180 20.87 -16.67 11.53
C PHE A 180 20.83 -16.65 13.06
N LEU A 181 19.64 -16.69 13.66
CA LEU A 181 19.43 -16.54 15.10
C LEU A 181 19.27 -17.90 15.79
N PRO A 182 19.73 -18.04 17.04
CA PRO A 182 19.35 -19.16 17.89
C PRO A 182 17.87 -19.06 18.29
N GLU A 183 17.27 -20.16 18.76
CA GLU A 183 15.83 -20.26 19.03
C GLU A 183 15.34 -19.21 20.04
N GLU A 184 16.18 -18.86 21.02
CA GLU A 184 15.86 -17.94 22.11
C GLU A 184 15.84 -16.47 21.66
N GLU A 185 16.48 -16.14 20.54
CA GLU A 185 16.58 -14.78 19.98
C GLU A 185 15.62 -14.58 18.79
N LYS A 186 14.83 -15.61 18.43
CA LYS A 186 13.86 -15.54 17.35
C LYS A 186 12.72 -14.57 17.66
N LEU A 187 12.08 -14.08 16.61
CA LEU A 187 10.97 -13.15 16.72
C LEU A 187 9.76 -13.84 17.32
N THR A 188 8.93 -13.06 17.98
CA THR A 188 7.60 -13.52 18.36
C THR A 188 6.74 -13.75 17.12
N GLU A 189 5.72 -14.60 17.23
CA GLU A 189 4.77 -14.82 16.14
C GLU A 189 4.08 -13.51 15.69
N GLN A 190 3.78 -12.63 16.65
CA GLN A 190 3.20 -11.33 16.37
C GLN A 190 4.14 -10.44 15.53
N GLU A 191 5.44 -10.42 15.83
CA GLU A 191 6.43 -9.67 15.05
C GLU A 191 6.62 -10.26 13.65
N ARG A 192 6.67 -11.60 13.54
CA ARG A 192 6.71 -12.29 12.23
C ARG A 192 5.51 -11.93 11.38
N SER A 193 4.31 -12.02 11.96
CA SER A 193 3.06 -11.62 11.30
C SER A 193 3.14 -10.18 10.83
N LYS A 194 3.49 -9.22 11.70
CA LYS A 194 3.63 -7.80 11.33
C LYS A 194 4.57 -7.59 10.15
N ARG A 195 5.73 -8.26 10.13
CA ARG A 195 6.71 -8.13 9.04
C ARG A 195 6.22 -8.78 7.75
N PHE A 196 5.57 -9.93 7.83
CA PHE A 196 5.03 -10.63 6.65
C PHE A 196 3.87 -9.84 6.03
N GLU A 197 2.96 -9.32 6.85
CA GLU A 197 1.86 -8.44 6.41
C GLU A 197 2.38 -7.15 5.77
N LYS A 198 3.54 -6.61 6.24
CA LYS A 198 4.21 -5.46 5.61
C LYS A 198 4.72 -5.80 4.20
N VAL A 199 5.34 -6.98 4.01
CA VAL A 199 5.76 -7.44 2.67
C VAL A 199 4.57 -7.62 1.74
N TYR A 200 3.47 -8.20 2.22
CA TYR A 200 2.27 -8.36 1.40
C TYR A 200 1.59 -7.02 1.07
N THR A 201 1.49 -6.11 2.03
CA THR A 201 0.94 -4.76 1.78
C THR A 201 1.80 -3.99 0.76
N HIS A 202 3.12 -4.18 0.79
CA HIS A 202 4.04 -3.63 -0.20
C HIS A 202 3.81 -4.23 -1.60
N ASN A 203 3.56 -5.53 -1.69
CA ASN A 203 3.18 -6.18 -2.96
C ASN A 203 1.92 -5.53 -3.57
N LEU A 204 0.85 -5.37 -2.77
CA LEU A 204 -0.40 -4.77 -3.25
C LEU A 204 -0.20 -3.32 -3.74
N TYR A 205 0.65 -2.55 -3.04
CA TYR A 205 0.98 -1.19 -3.45
C TYR A 205 1.63 -1.12 -4.84
N TYR A 206 2.53 -2.05 -5.16
CA TYR A 206 3.14 -2.11 -6.49
C TYR A 206 2.23 -2.73 -7.54
N LEU A 207 1.37 -3.70 -7.18
CA LEU A 207 0.31 -4.17 -8.08
C LEU A 207 -0.60 -3.02 -8.50
N ALA A 208 -0.96 -2.12 -7.58
CA ALA A 208 -1.75 -0.93 -7.91
C ALA A 208 -1.05 -0.07 -8.98
N GLN A 209 0.26 0.16 -8.85
CA GLN A 209 1.03 0.94 -9.81
C GLN A 209 1.14 0.23 -11.17
N VAL A 210 1.44 -1.07 -11.18
CA VAL A 210 1.52 -1.85 -12.41
C VAL A 210 0.19 -1.84 -13.16
N TYR A 211 -0.94 -2.10 -12.49
CA TYR A 211 -2.25 -2.03 -13.15
C TYR A 211 -2.64 -0.61 -13.57
N GLN A 212 -2.17 0.41 -12.86
CA GLN A 212 -2.35 1.80 -13.29
C GLN A 212 -1.61 2.07 -14.61
N HIS A 213 -0.39 1.56 -14.77
CA HIS A 213 0.36 1.63 -16.03
C HIS A 213 -0.29 0.85 -17.17
N MET A 214 -0.95 -0.28 -16.86
CA MET A 214 -1.72 -1.07 -17.82
C MET A 214 -3.12 -0.49 -18.12
N GLU A 215 -3.45 0.70 -17.61
CA GLU A 215 -4.76 1.34 -17.74
C GLU A 215 -5.94 0.50 -17.17
N MET A 216 -5.65 -0.50 -16.33
CA MET A 216 -6.64 -1.29 -15.61
C MET A 216 -7.08 -0.56 -14.34
N PHE A 217 -7.69 0.61 -14.50
CA PHE A 217 -7.92 1.57 -13.41
C PHE A 217 -8.80 1.03 -12.28
N GLU A 218 -9.80 0.20 -12.55
CA GLU A 218 -10.65 -0.43 -11.52
C GLU A 218 -9.84 -1.36 -10.63
N LYS A 219 -8.96 -2.17 -11.24
CA LYS A 219 -8.09 -3.11 -10.53
C LYS A 219 -7.05 -2.34 -9.72
N ALA A 220 -6.44 -1.31 -10.31
CA ALA A 220 -5.52 -0.41 -9.62
C ALA A 220 -6.18 0.26 -8.40
N ALA A 221 -7.40 0.79 -8.55
CA ALA A 221 -8.15 1.40 -7.46
C ALA A 221 -8.49 0.40 -6.34
N HIS A 222 -8.82 -0.85 -6.69
CA HIS A 222 -9.03 -1.92 -5.72
C HIS A 222 -7.76 -2.20 -4.90
N TYR A 223 -6.61 -2.35 -5.54
CA TYR A 223 -5.34 -2.54 -4.81
C TYR A 223 -4.94 -1.33 -3.98
N CYS A 224 -5.16 -0.10 -4.47
CA CYS A 224 -4.97 1.12 -3.69
C CYS A 224 -5.82 1.11 -2.41
N HIS A 225 -7.12 0.78 -2.54
CA HIS A 225 -8.02 0.67 -1.39
C HIS A 225 -7.55 -0.41 -0.40
N SER A 226 -7.27 -1.62 -0.88
CA SER A 226 -6.80 -2.74 -0.06
C SER A 226 -5.49 -2.42 0.66
N THR A 227 -4.57 -1.70 0.00
CA THR A 227 -3.33 -1.22 0.62
C THR A 227 -3.62 -0.25 1.77
N LEU A 228 -4.44 0.78 1.55
CA LEU A 228 -4.80 1.77 2.57
C LEU A 228 -5.52 1.13 3.77
N LYS A 229 -6.40 0.17 3.50
CA LYS A 229 -7.12 -0.57 4.54
C LYS A 229 -6.17 -1.37 5.42
N ARG A 230 -5.28 -2.15 4.81
CA ARG A 230 -4.29 -2.97 5.52
C ARG A 230 -3.29 -2.13 6.31
N GLN A 231 -2.89 -0.98 5.76
CA GLN A 231 -2.07 0.00 6.47
C GLN A 231 -2.68 0.45 7.80
N LEU A 232 -4.00 0.70 7.83
CA LEU A 232 -4.73 1.01 9.07
C LEU A 232 -4.82 -0.20 10.00
N GLU A 233 -5.16 -1.38 9.48
CA GLU A 233 -5.33 -2.62 10.26
C GLU A 233 -4.06 -3.01 11.02
N HIS A 234 -2.89 -2.79 10.43
CA HIS A 234 -1.59 -3.11 11.03
C HIS A 234 -0.88 -1.89 11.66
N ASN A 235 -1.52 -0.73 11.68
CA ASN A 235 -0.96 0.54 12.16
C ASN A 235 0.46 0.82 11.59
N ALA A 236 0.64 0.54 10.30
CA ALA A 236 1.92 0.60 9.59
C ALA A 236 1.84 1.63 8.46
N TYR A 237 1.76 2.91 8.82
CA TYR A 237 1.62 4.01 7.86
C TYR A 237 2.15 5.33 8.41
N HIS A 238 2.50 6.23 7.50
CA HIS A 238 2.74 7.64 7.81
C HIS A 238 1.42 8.41 7.66
N PRO A 239 0.86 9.01 8.73
CA PRO A 239 -0.49 9.58 8.70
C PRO A 239 -0.71 10.63 7.61
N MET A 240 0.30 11.46 7.34
CA MET A 240 0.23 12.48 6.29
C MET A 240 0.15 11.86 4.89
N GLU A 241 1.01 10.88 4.59
CA GLU A 241 1.05 10.25 3.27
C GLU A 241 -0.20 9.37 3.05
N TRP A 242 -0.65 8.69 4.10
CA TRP A 242 -1.90 7.93 4.08
C TRP A 242 -3.10 8.82 3.72
N ALA A 243 -3.21 9.99 4.36
CA ALA A 243 -4.31 10.92 4.09
C ALA A 243 -4.29 11.44 2.65
N ILE A 244 -3.11 11.74 2.10
CA ILE A 244 -2.97 12.16 0.70
C ILE A 244 -3.34 11.03 -0.26
N ASN A 245 -2.93 9.79 0.02
CA ASN A 245 -3.27 8.63 -0.81
C ASN A 245 -4.78 8.34 -0.78
N ALA A 246 -5.44 8.43 0.38
CA ALA A 246 -6.89 8.31 0.50
C ALA A 246 -7.63 9.44 -0.24
N ALA A 247 -7.16 10.68 -0.11
CA ALA A 247 -7.71 11.81 -0.86
C ALA A 247 -7.52 11.64 -2.37
N THR A 248 -6.40 11.09 -2.82
CA THR A 248 -6.13 10.81 -4.23
C THR A 248 -7.04 9.70 -4.76
N LEU A 249 -7.26 8.63 -4.00
CA LEU A 249 -8.20 7.55 -4.36
C LEU A 249 -9.63 8.07 -4.56
N SER A 250 -10.05 9.08 -3.79
CA SER A 250 -11.36 9.71 -3.99
C SER A 250 -11.55 10.27 -5.41
N GLN A 251 -10.47 10.70 -6.07
CA GLN A 251 -10.53 11.29 -7.41
C GLN A 251 -10.90 10.24 -8.46
N PHE A 252 -10.45 9.00 -8.30
CA PHE A 252 -10.90 7.88 -9.12
C PHE A 252 -12.42 7.69 -8.99
N TYR A 253 -12.94 7.64 -7.76
CA TYR A 253 -14.38 7.47 -7.53
C TYR A 253 -15.21 8.65 -8.05
N ILE A 254 -14.71 9.89 -7.93
CA ILE A 254 -15.36 11.09 -8.49
C ILE A 254 -15.50 10.96 -10.01
N ASN A 255 -14.44 10.53 -10.70
CA ASN A 255 -14.47 10.35 -12.16
C ASN A 255 -15.45 9.25 -12.59
N LYS A 256 -15.72 8.27 -11.72
CA LYS A 256 -16.71 7.20 -11.92
C LYS A 256 -18.12 7.56 -11.41
N LEU A 257 -18.31 8.78 -10.90
CA LEU A 257 -19.56 9.26 -10.28
C LEU A 257 -20.00 8.44 -9.04
N CYS A 258 -19.06 7.75 -8.40
CA CYS A 258 -19.23 7.01 -7.16
C CYS A 258 -19.05 7.98 -5.96
N PHE A 259 -20.04 8.84 -5.75
CA PHE A 259 -19.90 9.97 -4.83
C PHE A 259 -19.87 9.56 -3.35
N MET A 260 -20.56 8.49 -2.95
CA MET A 260 -20.49 8.01 -1.56
C MET A 260 -19.10 7.48 -1.21
N GLU A 261 -18.50 6.70 -2.09
CA GLU A 261 -17.15 6.12 -1.96
C GLU A 261 -16.09 7.23 -1.96
N ALA A 262 -16.21 8.20 -2.86
CA ALA A 262 -15.33 9.37 -2.89
C ALA A 262 -15.40 10.17 -1.59
N ARG A 263 -16.62 10.44 -1.09
CA ARG A 263 -16.83 11.18 0.16
C ARG A 263 -16.28 10.41 1.35
N HIS A 264 -16.41 9.09 1.37
CA HIS A 264 -15.83 8.24 2.40
C HIS A 264 -14.31 8.39 2.45
N CYS A 265 -13.64 8.26 1.30
CA CYS A 265 -12.19 8.41 1.20
C CYS A 265 -11.72 9.79 1.67
N LEU A 266 -12.41 10.86 1.25
CA LEU A 266 -12.07 12.23 1.66
C LEU A 266 -12.32 12.50 3.14
N SER A 267 -13.37 11.90 3.71
CA SER A 267 -13.67 12.00 5.14
C SER A 267 -12.63 11.26 5.96
N ALA A 268 -12.24 10.06 5.53
CA ALA A 268 -11.15 9.29 6.14
C ALA A 268 -9.82 10.04 6.07
N ALA A 269 -9.48 10.64 4.92
CA ALA A 269 -8.31 11.49 4.77
C ALA A 269 -8.31 12.64 5.79
N ASN A 270 -9.43 13.36 5.95
CA ASN A 270 -9.55 14.43 6.93
C ASN A 270 -9.40 13.96 8.37
N VAL A 271 -9.98 12.80 8.73
CA VAL A 271 -9.89 12.24 10.09
C VAL A 271 -8.44 11.91 10.43
N ILE A 272 -7.76 11.13 9.58
CA ILE A 272 -6.36 10.74 9.82
C ILE A 272 -5.45 11.96 9.80
N PHE A 273 -5.66 12.90 8.87
CA PHE A 273 -4.88 14.14 8.80
C PHE A 273 -5.07 15.02 10.04
N GLY A 274 -6.28 15.09 10.59
CA GLY A 274 -6.58 15.82 11.83
C GLY A 274 -6.02 15.18 13.11
N GLN A 275 -5.55 13.92 13.01
CA GLN A 275 -4.89 13.19 14.09
C GLN A 275 -3.36 13.27 14.01
N ILE A 276 -2.80 13.94 12.99
CA ILE A 276 -1.34 14.20 12.92
C ILE A 276 -0.89 14.93 14.20
N GLY A 277 0.14 14.38 14.86
CA GLY A 277 0.65 14.85 16.16
C GLY A 277 -0.05 14.25 17.39
N LYS A 278 -1.13 13.47 17.21
CA LYS A 278 -1.79 12.69 18.27
C LYS A 278 -1.54 11.19 18.16
N ILE A 279 -1.26 10.71 16.95
CA ILE A 279 -0.88 9.32 16.68
C ILE A 279 0.56 9.11 17.15
N PRO A 280 0.88 8.06 17.93
CA PRO A 280 2.24 7.74 18.34
C PRO A 280 3.15 7.59 17.11
N ALA A 281 4.38 8.11 17.19
CA ALA A 281 5.39 7.90 16.15
C ALA A 281 5.60 6.40 15.92
N THR A 282 5.55 5.97 14.67
CA THR A 282 5.80 4.58 14.25
C THR A 282 7.23 4.44 13.74
N GLU A 283 7.73 3.21 13.59
CA GLU A 283 9.10 2.97 13.04
C GLU A 283 9.28 3.56 11.62
N ASP A 284 8.18 3.84 10.91
CA ASP A 284 8.15 4.41 9.57
C ASP A 284 7.91 5.94 9.55
N THR A 285 7.88 6.62 10.71
CA THR A 285 7.91 8.09 10.76
C THR A 285 9.36 8.58 10.70
N PRO A 286 9.84 9.16 9.58
CA PRO A 286 11.16 9.77 9.56
C PRO A 286 11.20 10.95 10.53
N GLU A 287 12.30 11.09 11.27
CA GLU A 287 12.64 12.31 12.00
C GLU A 287 12.95 13.41 10.98
N THR A 288 11.93 14.10 10.49
CA THR A 288 12.11 15.25 9.59
C THR A 288 12.53 16.47 10.40
N GLU A 289 13.83 16.66 10.54
CA GLU A 289 14.44 17.97 10.84
C GLU A 289 14.26 18.89 9.62
N GLY A 290 13.17 19.65 9.58
CA GLY A 290 12.83 20.62 8.52
C GLY A 290 11.45 21.24 8.74
N ASP A 291 11.04 22.23 7.93
CA ASP A 291 9.81 23.04 8.07
C ASP A 291 8.48 22.24 8.02
N VAL A 292 8.24 21.40 9.03
CA VAL A 292 7.00 20.64 9.29
C VAL A 292 5.73 21.50 9.10
N PRO A 293 5.70 22.79 9.48
CA PRO A 293 4.51 23.62 9.28
C PRO A 293 4.16 23.86 7.80
N GLU A 294 5.15 24.11 6.93
CA GLU A 294 4.91 24.42 5.52
C GLU A 294 4.38 23.20 4.77
N LEU A 295 5.04 22.04 4.94
CA LEU A 295 4.61 20.79 4.34
C LEU A 295 3.20 20.39 4.81
N TYR A 296 2.90 20.54 6.11
CA TYR A 296 1.56 20.29 6.64
C TYR A 296 0.50 21.18 5.96
N HIS A 297 0.78 22.47 5.78
CA HIS A 297 -0.14 23.38 5.09
C HIS A 297 -0.31 23.03 3.62
N GLN A 298 0.76 22.63 2.93
CA GLN A 298 0.71 22.17 1.54
C GLN A 298 -0.20 20.94 1.41
N ARG A 299 0.03 19.90 2.23
CA ARG A 299 -0.79 18.68 2.22
C ARG A 299 -2.24 18.93 2.58
N LYS A 300 -2.51 19.82 3.53
CA LYS A 300 -3.88 20.27 3.84
C LYS A 300 -4.55 20.92 2.63
N GLY A 301 -3.81 21.73 1.87
CA GLY A 301 -4.25 22.33 0.62
C GLY A 301 -4.59 21.30 -0.46
N GLU A 302 -3.77 20.24 -0.58
CA GLU A 302 -4.00 19.14 -1.52
C GLU A 302 -5.31 18.38 -1.22
N ILE A 303 -5.59 18.08 0.05
CA ILE A 303 -6.86 17.45 0.47
C ILE A 303 -8.04 18.39 0.20
N ALA A 304 -7.90 19.69 0.50
CA ALA A 304 -8.95 20.67 0.23
C ALA A 304 -9.24 20.79 -1.28
N ARG A 305 -8.21 20.72 -2.14
CA ARG A 305 -8.38 20.69 -3.60
C ARG A 305 -9.17 19.46 -4.06
N CYS A 306 -8.98 18.30 -3.43
CA CYS A 306 -9.74 17.09 -3.72
C CYS A 306 -11.24 17.25 -3.37
N TRP A 307 -11.55 17.89 -2.25
CA TRP A 307 -12.92 18.28 -1.90
C TRP A 307 -13.55 19.28 -2.87
N ILE A 308 -12.79 20.29 -3.31
CA ILE A 308 -13.28 21.26 -4.31
C ILE A 308 -13.70 20.51 -5.59
N LYS A 309 -12.86 19.59 -6.07
CA LYS A 309 -13.19 18.76 -7.24
C LYS A 309 -14.43 17.90 -7.01
N TYR A 310 -14.56 17.26 -5.85
CA TYR A 310 -15.78 16.53 -5.47
C TYR A 310 -17.04 17.39 -5.61
N CYS A 311 -17.04 18.59 -5.00
CA CYS A 311 -18.19 19.49 -5.04
C CYS A 311 -18.49 19.98 -6.47
N LEU A 312 -17.47 20.34 -7.23
CA LEU A 312 -17.62 20.80 -8.62
C LEU A 312 -18.24 19.72 -9.50
N THR A 313 -17.71 18.50 -9.45
CA THR A 313 -18.24 17.38 -10.25
C THR A 313 -19.64 16.98 -9.81
N LEU A 314 -19.95 17.02 -8.51
CA LEU A 314 -21.29 16.76 -8.00
C LEU A 314 -22.30 17.79 -8.52
N MET A 315 -21.96 19.08 -8.50
CA MET A 315 -22.82 20.15 -9.03
C MET A 315 -23.01 20.03 -10.55
N GLN A 316 -21.95 19.71 -11.30
CA GLN A 316 -22.01 19.48 -12.74
C GLN A 316 -22.92 18.29 -13.07
N ASN A 317 -22.81 17.19 -12.33
CA ASN A 317 -23.66 16.01 -12.50
C ASN A 317 -25.13 16.35 -12.20
N ALA A 318 -25.40 17.08 -11.11
CA ALA A 318 -26.74 17.54 -10.78
C ALA A 318 -27.32 18.45 -11.88
N GLN A 319 -26.50 19.34 -12.46
CA GLN A 319 -26.90 20.19 -13.58
C GLN A 319 -27.27 19.37 -14.82
N LEU A 320 -26.47 18.37 -15.19
CA LEU A 320 -26.75 17.47 -16.31
C LEU A 320 -28.05 16.68 -16.08
N SER A 321 -28.21 16.12 -14.88
CA SER A 321 -29.43 15.39 -14.51
C SER A 321 -30.70 16.25 -14.57
N MET A 322 -30.59 17.55 -14.26
CA MET A 322 -31.71 18.49 -14.43
C MET A 322 -32.02 18.78 -15.91
N GLN A 323 -31.00 18.79 -16.78
CA GLN A 323 -31.14 19.06 -18.21
C GLN A 323 -31.71 17.86 -18.99
N ASP A 324 -31.53 16.62 -18.50
CA ASP A 324 -32.03 15.38 -19.11
C ASP A 324 -33.55 15.16 -18.97
N ASN A 325 -34.32 16.20 -18.61
CA ASN A 325 -35.77 16.13 -18.58
C ASN A 325 -36.35 16.87 -19.80
N ILE A 326 -36.88 16.11 -20.77
CA ILE A 326 -38.29 16.16 -21.21
C ILE A 326 -38.48 15.24 -22.45
N GLY A 327 -39.27 14.18 -22.26
CA GLY A 327 -39.87 13.35 -23.30
C GLY A 327 -41.11 12.65 -22.71
N GLU A 328 -42.24 12.80 -23.38
CA GLU A 328 -43.63 12.68 -22.90
C GLU A 328 -44.02 11.31 -22.31
N LEU A 329 -44.53 11.32 -21.06
CA LEU A 329 -45.36 10.27 -20.44
C LEU A 329 -46.03 10.85 -19.18
N ASP A 330 -47.09 10.18 -18.70
CA ASP A 330 -47.85 10.51 -17.50
C ASP A 330 -46.95 10.81 -16.28
N LEU A 331 -47.19 11.96 -15.64
CA LEU A 331 -46.36 12.54 -14.58
C LEU A 331 -46.28 11.62 -13.34
N ASP A 332 -47.40 10.98 -13.00
CA ASP A 332 -47.47 10.11 -11.83
C ASP A 332 -46.65 8.83 -12.06
N LYS A 333 -46.80 8.20 -13.24
CA LYS A 333 -46.04 6.99 -13.56
C LYS A 333 -44.54 7.25 -13.70
N GLN A 334 -44.15 8.42 -14.21
CA GLN A 334 -42.75 8.84 -14.28
C GLN A 334 -42.15 9.06 -12.88
N SER A 335 -42.92 9.63 -11.95
CA SER A 335 -42.48 9.86 -10.57
C SER A 335 -42.22 8.54 -9.83
N GLU A 336 -43.09 7.54 -9.99
CA GLU A 336 -42.92 6.20 -9.41
C GLU A 336 -41.67 5.50 -9.96
N LEU A 337 -41.48 5.51 -11.29
CA LEU A 337 -40.33 4.88 -11.93
C LEU A 337 -39.01 5.57 -11.55
N ARG A 338 -39.00 6.90 -11.42
CA ARG A 338 -37.83 7.64 -10.91
C ARG A 338 -37.53 7.29 -9.47
N ALA A 339 -38.55 7.18 -8.62
CA ALA A 339 -38.37 6.81 -7.21
C ALA A 339 -37.83 5.38 -7.06
N LEU A 340 -38.34 4.43 -7.85
CA LEU A 340 -37.85 3.04 -7.87
C LEU A 340 -36.40 2.97 -8.34
N ARG A 341 -36.07 3.60 -9.48
CA ARG A 341 -34.70 3.65 -10.02
C ARG A 341 -33.73 4.31 -9.04
N LYS A 342 -34.15 5.39 -8.38
CA LYS A 342 -33.34 6.03 -7.34
C LYS A 342 -33.07 5.08 -6.18
N LYS A 343 -34.10 4.36 -5.72
CA LYS A 343 -33.95 3.39 -4.63
C LYS A 343 -32.98 2.25 -4.99
N GLU A 344 -33.07 1.72 -6.20
CA GLU A 344 -32.14 0.68 -6.70
C GLU A 344 -30.69 1.20 -6.74
N LEU A 345 -30.48 2.41 -7.28
CA LEU A 345 -29.17 3.05 -7.33
C LEU A 345 -28.61 3.32 -5.91
N ASP A 346 -29.45 3.79 -4.99
CA ASP A 346 -29.07 4.04 -3.60
C ASP A 346 -28.68 2.73 -2.88
N GLU A 347 -29.38 1.62 -3.15
CA GLU A 347 -29.06 0.30 -2.61
C GLU A 347 -27.72 -0.23 -3.15
N GLU A 348 -27.48 -0.12 -4.46
CA GLU A 348 -26.20 -0.49 -5.07
C GLU A 348 -25.04 0.37 -4.55
N GLU A 349 -25.25 1.69 -4.42
CA GLU A 349 -24.25 2.61 -3.90
C GLU A 349 -23.92 2.30 -2.43
N ASN A 350 -24.92 1.89 -1.64
CA ASN A 350 -24.69 1.47 -0.26
C ASN A 350 -23.85 0.18 -0.17
N ILE A 351 -24.08 -0.78 -1.06
CA ILE A 351 -23.25 -2.01 -1.14
C ILE A 351 -21.80 -1.64 -1.48
N ARG A 352 -21.59 -0.80 -2.49
CA ARG A 352 -20.25 -0.36 -2.87
C ARG A 352 -19.57 0.42 -1.76
N LYS A 353 -20.27 1.34 -1.09
CA LYS A 353 -19.74 2.10 0.06
C LYS A 353 -19.25 1.18 1.18
N LYS A 354 -20.02 0.14 1.52
CA LYS A 354 -19.59 -0.85 2.52
C LYS A 354 -18.31 -1.58 2.11
N ALA A 355 -18.11 -1.81 0.81
CA ALA A 355 -16.90 -2.47 0.31
C ALA A 355 -15.64 -1.60 0.44
N VAL A 356 -15.76 -0.26 0.44
CA VAL A 356 -14.65 0.69 0.58
C VAL A 356 -14.49 1.28 1.98
N GLN A 357 -15.09 0.66 2.99
CA GLN A 357 -15.04 1.17 4.35
C GLN A 357 -13.64 1.04 4.98
N PHE A 358 -13.15 2.13 5.58
CA PHE A 358 -11.88 2.15 6.30
C PHE A 358 -12.05 1.96 7.81
N GLY A 359 -11.17 1.11 8.37
CA GLY A 359 -11.08 0.89 9.81
C GLY A 359 -12.28 0.18 10.43
N THR A 360 -12.23 0.03 11.75
CA THR A 360 -13.33 -0.51 12.58
C THR A 360 -13.48 0.34 13.84
N GLY A 361 -14.62 0.21 14.54
CA GLY A 361 -14.87 0.88 15.82
C GLY A 361 -14.78 2.41 15.73
N GLU A 362 -14.02 3.02 16.65
CA GLU A 362 -13.94 4.48 16.82
C GLU A 362 -13.49 5.23 15.56
N LEU A 363 -12.59 4.64 14.76
CA LEU A 363 -12.15 5.27 13.51
C LEU A 363 -13.29 5.32 12.49
N CYS A 364 -14.03 4.22 12.35
CA CYS A 364 -15.20 4.16 11.49
C CYS A 364 -16.25 5.20 11.92
N ASP A 365 -16.53 5.28 13.23
CA ASP A 365 -17.50 6.23 13.77
C ASP A 365 -17.07 7.69 13.54
N ALA A 366 -15.77 7.99 13.72
CA ALA A 366 -15.22 9.31 13.43
C ALA A 366 -15.36 9.69 11.95
N ILE A 367 -15.13 8.73 11.03
CA ILE A 367 -15.31 8.95 9.59
C ILE A 367 -16.79 9.21 9.28
N SER A 368 -17.70 8.39 9.79
CA SER A 368 -19.15 8.59 9.60
C SER A 368 -19.63 9.93 10.16
N ALA A 369 -19.13 10.36 11.32
CA ALA A 369 -19.45 11.66 11.90
C ALA A 369 -18.98 12.82 11.01
N VAL A 370 -17.81 12.70 10.36
CA VAL A 370 -17.33 13.70 9.38
C VAL A 370 -18.21 13.69 8.12
N GLU A 371 -18.59 12.52 7.60
CA GLU A 371 -19.50 12.40 6.46
C GLU A 371 -20.87 13.03 6.73
N GLU A 372 -21.41 12.85 7.94
CA GLU A 372 -22.71 13.42 8.33
C GLU A 372 -22.64 14.94 8.49
N LYS A 373 -21.57 15.46 9.11
CA LYS A 373 -21.33 16.91 9.19
C LYS A 373 -21.21 17.55 7.79
N GLN A 374 -20.62 16.83 6.84
CA GLN A 374 -20.50 17.28 5.45
C GLN A 374 -21.87 17.37 4.76
N LEU A 375 -22.78 16.44 5.04
CA LEU A 375 -24.13 16.42 4.50
C LEU A 375 -25.03 17.51 5.09
N THR A 376 -24.86 17.83 6.37
CA THR A 376 -25.70 18.80 7.08
C THR A 376 -25.26 20.26 6.93
N GLY A 377 -24.23 20.53 6.12
CA GLY A 377 -23.72 21.89 5.88
C GLY A 377 -22.75 22.39 6.96
N GLY A 378 -22.26 21.51 7.84
CA GLY A 378 -21.30 21.82 8.91
C GLY A 378 -19.87 22.05 8.43
N TRP A 379 -19.67 22.78 7.32
CA TRP A 379 -18.36 23.17 6.85
C TRP A 379 -17.83 24.38 7.64
N GLU A 380 -16.85 24.15 8.50
CA GLU A 380 -15.90 25.19 8.90
C GLU A 380 -14.61 25.01 8.09
N CYS A 381 -14.62 25.46 6.83
CA CYS A 381 -13.41 25.45 6.02
C CYS A 381 -12.48 26.56 6.52
N SER A 382 -11.58 26.23 7.45
CA SER A 382 -10.50 27.13 7.87
C SER A 382 -9.53 27.49 6.73
N CYS A 383 -9.63 26.83 5.56
CA CYS A 383 -8.88 27.15 4.34
C CYS A 383 -9.57 28.19 3.44
N LEU A 384 -10.88 28.43 3.61
CA LEU A 384 -11.62 29.53 2.95
C LEU A 384 -11.76 30.70 3.93
N LYS A 385 -10.63 31.20 4.43
CA LYS A 385 -10.63 32.52 5.08
C LYS A 385 -10.59 33.58 4.00
N ILE A 386 -11.73 34.21 3.73
CA ILE A 386 -11.81 35.34 2.79
C ILE A 386 -11.40 36.59 3.58
N LYS A 387 -10.32 37.24 3.15
CA LYS A 387 -9.92 38.52 3.71
C LYS A 387 -10.88 39.60 3.22
N ASN A 388 -11.67 40.17 4.11
CA ASN A 388 -12.51 41.34 3.81
C ASN A 388 -11.91 42.61 4.47
N LYS A 389 -12.52 43.78 4.23
CA LYS A 389 -12.06 45.07 4.78
C LYS A 389 -12.06 45.14 6.32
N LYS A 390 -12.59 44.13 7.03
CA LYS A 390 -12.70 44.06 8.50
C LYS A 390 -11.86 42.95 9.13
N GLY A 391 -11.25 42.04 8.35
CA GLY A 391 -10.41 40.96 8.89
C GLY A 391 -10.46 39.68 8.05
N TRP A 392 -9.94 38.59 8.64
CA TRP A 392 -10.05 37.24 8.09
C TRP A 392 -11.32 36.57 8.63
N ASP A 393 -12.32 36.37 7.76
CA ASP A 393 -13.55 35.66 8.12
C ASP A 393 -13.53 34.23 7.55
N VAL A 394 -13.94 33.25 8.37
CA VAL A 394 -14.19 31.87 7.92
C VAL A 394 -15.47 31.88 7.09
N ALA A 395 -15.41 31.43 5.84
CA ALA A 395 -16.61 31.23 5.04
C ALA A 395 -17.47 30.13 5.68
N ARG A 396 -18.54 30.53 6.37
CA ARG A 396 -19.58 29.63 6.89
C ARG A 396 -20.60 29.44 5.78
N TRP A 397 -20.77 28.21 5.30
CA TRP A 397 -21.82 27.86 4.34
C TRP A 397 -23.10 27.59 5.13
N GLU A 398 -23.89 28.63 5.40
CA GLU A 398 -25.20 28.44 6.02
C GLU A 398 -26.18 27.87 4.99
N THR A 399 -26.53 26.60 5.15
CA THR A 399 -27.64 25.95 4.46
C THR A 399 -28.97 26.44 5.03
N THR A 400 -29.39 27.65 4.65
CA THR A 400 -30.76 28.11 4.88
C THR A 400 -31.36 28.70 3.60
N PRO A 401 -32.51 28.20 3.12
CA PRO A 401 -33.26 28.82 2.05
C PRO A 401 -34.11 29.96 2.64
N GLU A 402 -33.46 31.03 3.09
CA GLU A 402 -34.18 32.28 3.41
C GLU A 402 -33.66 33.41 2.54
N PHE A 403 -34.46 33.66 1.51
CA PHE A 403 -34.38 34.77 0.58
C PHE A 403 -34.34 36.10 1.34
N ASN A 404 -33.14 36.65 1.59
CA ASN A 404 -32.99 37.91 2.33
C ASN A 404 -33.53 39.10 1.50
N PRO A 405 -34.64 39.75 1.88
CA PRO A 405 -35.26 40.83 1.10
C PRO A 405 -34.48 42.15 1.14
N GLN A 406 -33.40 42.25 1.93
CA GLN A 406 -32.68 43.52 2.11
C GLN A 406 -31.79 43.90 0.94
N TYR A 407 -31.51 42.99 -0.01
CA TYR A 407 -30.65 43.28 -1.16
C TYR A 407 -31.36 43.88 -2.39
N GLN A 408 -32.67 44.14 -2.32
CA GLN A 408 -33.43 44.78 -3.40
C GLN A 408 -33.55 46.32 -3.27
N LYS A 409 -33.10 46.96 -2.18
CA LYS A 409 -33.32 48.40 -1.96
C LYS A 409 -32.22 49.36 -2.45
N LYS A 410 -31.20 48.89 -3.18
CA LYS A 410 -30.08 49.76 -3.64
C LYS A 410 -29.94 49.98 -5.14
N LYS A 411 -30.93 49.61 -5.96
CA LYS A 411 -30.97 49.97 -7.40
C LYS A 411 -32.25 50.74 -7.77
N LYS A 412 -32.60 51.76 -6.99
CA LYS A 412 -33.53 52.84 -7.40
C LYS A 412 -33.17 54.12 -6.65
N LYS A 413 -32.06 54.72 -7.03
CA LYS A 413 -31.75 56.15 -6.89
C LYS A 413 -30.38 56.32 -7.51
N ASP A 414 -30.38 56.60 -8.80
CA ASP A 414 -29.51 57.57 -9.45
C ASP A 414 -30.19 57.84 -10.79
N THR A 415 -30.88 58.98 -10.80
CA THR A 415 -31.37 59.69 -11.98
C THR A 415 -30.19 60.43 -12.60
#